data_AF-A0A348WVB8-F1
#
_entry.id   AF-A0A348WVB8-F1
#
_cell.length_a   1.000
_cell.length_b   1.000
_cell.length_c   1.000
_cell.angle_alpha   90.00
_cell.angle_beta   90.00
_cell.angle_gamma   90.00
#
_symmetry.space_group_name_H-M   'P 1'
#
loop_
_entity.id
_entity.type
_entity.pdbx_description
1 polymer ?
#
loop_
_entity_poly.entity_id
_entity_poly.type
_entity_poly.pdbx_seq_one_letter_code
_entity_poly.pdbx_strand_id
1 'polypeptide(L)'
;MNIYEDYANYISECQELIEEMIQYNSSVYYAIADVLKVTDYIYQKNEKKETIDEDMLEIFEIGYGYLANVLGDLKTYYLDYFDKNIEVFNYYSELMLYSIYIEDYKSHLNVQDLINDDIEKNLTDLIYKIDGILINKKPYDKSTITDIEAKVSENKPQNDNYKPVYNVFRLIVEELDLE
;
A
#
# COMPACT_ATOMS: atom_id res chain seq x y z
N MET A 1 5.93 15.88 18.67
CA MET A 1 6.30 15.43 17.33
C MET A 1 5.16 15.85 16.42
N ASN A 2 5.48 16.56 15.35
CA ASN A 2 4.51 16.96 14.31
C ASN A 2 4.42 15.83 13.28
N ILE A 3 3.27 15.65 12.62
CA ILE A 3 3.04 14.59 11.62
C ILE A 3 4.12 14.54 10.52
N TYR A 4 4.70 15.70 10.15
CA TYR A 4 5.81 15.78 9.21
C TYR A 4 7.13 15.22 9.76
N GLU A 5 7.39 15.38 11.06
CA GLU A 5 8.56 14.76 11.71
C GLU A 5 8.37 13.25 11.82
N ASP A 6 7.15 12.80 12.13
CA ASP A 6 6.79 11.38 12.17
C ASP A 6 7.02 10.73 10.79
N TYR A 7 6.53 11.38 9.73
CA TYR A 7 6.74 10.98 8.34
C TYR A 7 8.24 10.86 8.00
N ALA A 8 9.02 11.91 8.24
CA ALA A 8 10.43 11.93 7.90
C ALA A 8 11.23 10.82 8.62
N ASN A 9 10.94 10.61 9.91
CA ASN A 9 11.55 9.52 10.68
C ASN A 9 11.16 8.16 10.11
N TYR A 10 9.87 7.95 9.82
CA TYR A 10 9.36 6.68 9.35
C TYR A 10 9.90 6.31 7.95
N ILE A 11 9.96 7.27 7.02
CA ILE A 11 10.57 7.05 5.70
C ILE A 11 12.07 6.75 5.84
N SER A 12 12.78 7.47 6.71
CA SER A 12 14.19 7.18 6.99
C SER A 12 14.40 5.75 7.53
N GLU A 13 13.47 5.22 8.31
CA GLU A 13 13.52 3.83 8.79
C GLU A 13 13.22 2.78 7.71
N CYS A 14 12.56 3.18 6.63
CA CYS A 14 12.21 2.33 5.49
C CYS A 14 13.19 2.47 4.31
N GLN A 15 14.14 3.40 4.40
CA GLN A 15 15.04 3.78 3.31
C GLN A 15 15.77 2.59 2.68
N GLU A 16 16.32 1.68 3.50
CA GLU A 16 17.02 0.48 3.01
C GLU A 16 16.12 -0.36 2.08
N LEU A 17 14.89 -0.63 2.50
CA LEU A 17 13.94 -1.40 1.69
C LEU A 17 13.53 -0.64 0.42
N ILE A 18 13.28 0.66 0.53
CA ILE A 18 12.89 1.50 -0.61
C ILE A 18 13.99 1.49 -1.68
N GLU A 19 15.26 1.66 -1.28
CA GLU A 19 16.41 1.63 -2.18
C GLU A 19 16.58 0.27 -2.87
N GLU A 20 16.43 -0.83 -2.13
CA GLU A 20 16.46 -2.18 -2.69
C GLU A 20 15.33 -2.40 -3.71
N MET A 21 14.11 -1.99 -3.40
CA MET A 21 12.99 -2.12 -4.34
C MET A 21 13.20 -1.31 -5.63
N ILE A 22 13.78 -0.10 -5.52
CA ILE A 22 14.14 0.71 -6.68
C ILE A 22 15.23 0.02 -7.51
N GLN A 23 16.32 -0.42 -6.87
CA GLN A 23 17.45 -1.05 -7.55
C GLN A 23 17.05 -2.30 -8.33
N TYR A 24 16.13 -3.10 -7.78
CA TYR A 24 15.68 -4.35 -8.38
C TYR A 24 14.38 -4.23 -9.19
N ASN A 25 13.86 -3.02 -9.40
CA ASN A 25 12.63 -2.76 -10.15
C ASN A 25 11.42 -3.57 -9.62
N SER A 26 11.28 -3.64 -8.30
CA SER A 26 10.18 -4.36 -7.65
C SER A 26 8.83 -3.77 -8.04
N SER A 27 7.88 -4.62 -8.45
CA SER A 27 6.54 -4.16 -8.85
C SER A 27 5.79 -3.48 -7.71
N VAL A 28 6.04 -3.89 -6.45
CA VAL A 28 5.45 -3.27 -5.26
C VAL A 28 5.87 -1.81 -5.11
N TYR A 29 7.12 -1.45 -5.43
CA TYR A 29 7.56 -0.05 -5.37
C TYR A 29 6.78 0.82 -6.35
N TYR A 30 6.59 0.37 -7.59
CA TYR A 30 5.83 1.12 -8.58
C TYR A 30 4.36 1.34 -8.16
N ALA A 31 3.79 0.44 -7.36
CA ALA A 31 2.44 0.61 -6.83
C ALA A 31 2.35 1.70 -5.74
N ILE A 32 3.45 2.03 -5.05
CA ILE A 32 3.47 3.05 -3.99
C ILE A 32 4.24 4.33 -4.37
N ALA A 33 4.93 4.33 -5.51
CA ALA A 33 5.83 5.41 -5.93
C ALA A 33 5.11 6.77 -6.04
N ASP A 34 3.91 6.80 -6.60
CA ASP A 34 3.13 8.05 -6.71
C ASP A 34 2.67 8.55 -5.33
N VAL A 35 2.36 7.64 -4.40
CA VAL A 35 2.02 8.01 -3.02
C VAL A 35 3.22 8.62 -2.31
N LEU A 36 4.40 7.99 -2.42
CA LEU A 36 5.67 8.55 -1.92
C LEU A 36 5.93 9.93 -2.52
N LYS A 37 5.83 10.07 -3.84
CA LYS A 37 6.14 11.30 -4.57
C LYS A 37 5.28 12.49 -4.11
N VAL A 38 3.96 12.31 -4.01
CA VAL A 38 3.05 13.38 -3.56
C VAL A 38 3.27 13.70 -2.08
N THR A 39 3.44 12.68 -1.24
CA THR A 39 3.64 12.86 0.20
C THR A 39 4.96 13.60 0.47
N ASP A 40 6.05 13.23 -0.22
CA ASP A 40 7.34 13.93 -0.19
C ASP A 40 7.22 15.36 -0.72
N TYR A 41 6.46 15.60 -1.78
CA TYR A 41 6.25 16.95 -2.31
C TYR A 41 5.62 17.87 -1.25
N ILE A 42 4.57 17.43 -0.57
CA ILE A 42 3.90 18.21 0.47
C ILE A 42 4.81 18.38 1.70
N TYR A 43 5.54 17.33 2.09
CA TYR A 43 6.57 17.43 3.14
C TYR A 43 7.64 18.48 2.81
N GLN A 44 8.14 18.51 1.57
CA GLN A 44 9.14 19.49 1.14
C GLN A 44 8.59 20.93 1.15
N LYS A 45 7.31 21.13 0.85
CA LYS A 45 6.66 22.44 1.01
C LYS A 45 6.63 22.88 2.46
N ASN A 46 6.32 21.97 3.38
CA ASN A 46 6.37 22.24 4.82
C ASN A 46 7.79 22.64 5.27
N GLU A 47 8.83 21.91 4.84
CA GLU A 47 10.24 22.23 5.15
C GLU A 47 10.65 23.64 4.65
N LYS A 48 10.15 24.02 3.47
CA LYS A 48 10.36 25.36 2.90
C LYS A 48 9.48 26.45 3.53
N LYS A 49 8.62 26.08 4.49
CA LYS A 49 7.62 26.96 5.13
C LYS A 49 6.67 27.61 4.13
N GLU A 50 6.39 26.91 3.04
CA GLU A 50 5.37 27.30 2.08
C GLU A 50 3.97 27.06 2.69
N THR A 51 2.96 27.73 2.15
CA THR A 51 1.57 27.53 2.59
C THR A 51 1.09 26.15 2.16
N ILE A 52 0.54 25.40 3.11
CA ILE A 52 -0.18 24.15 2.91
C ILE A 52 -1.63 24.44 3.27
N ASP A 53 -2.52 24.30 2.29
CA ASP A 53 -3.96 24.42 2.51
C ASP A 53 -4.54 23.13 3.11
N GLU A 54 -5.83 23.17 3.44
CA GLU A 54 -6.53 22.05 4.09
C GLU A 54 -6.56 20.80 3.19
N ASP A 55 -6.76 20.97 1.89
CA ASP A 55 -6.76 19.87 0.91
C ASP A 55 -5.39 19.19 0.83
N MET A 56 -4.29 19.96 0.76
CA MET A 56 -2.94 19.41 0.78
C MET A 56 -2.62 18.71 2.11
N LEU A 57 -3.11 19.24 3.22
CA LEU A 57 -2.93 18.58 4.52
C LEU A 57 -3.67 17.24 4.57
N GLU A 58 -4.92 17.19 4.09
CA GLU A 58 -5.70 15.95 4.01
C GLU A 58 -5.02 14.92 3.09
N ILE A 59 -4.56 15.35 1.91
CA ILE A 59 -3.78 14.48 0.99
C ILE A 59 -2.54 13.93 1.68
N PHE A 60 -1.81 14.76 2.43
CA PHE A 60 -0.62 14.33 3.16
C PHE A 60 -0.95 13.30 4.25
N GLU A 61 -2.01 13.53 5.03
CA GLU A 61 -2.45 12.60 6.08
C GLU A 61 -2.87 11.25 5.51
N ILE A 62 -3.62 11.23 4.41
CA ILE A 62 -4.02 10.00 3.71
C ILE A 62 -2.78 9.28 3.16
N GLY A 63 -1.89 10.02 2.48
CA GLY A 63 -0.69 9.46 1.87
C GLY A 63 0.25 8.85 2.89
N TYR A 64 0.53 9.58 3.97
CA TYR A 64 1.36 9.07 5.06
C TYR A 64 0.71 7.87 5.75
N GLY A 65 -0.59 7.92 6.08
CA GLY A 65 -1.30 6.79 6.69
C GLY A 65 -1.24 5.52 5.84
N TYR A 66 -1.44 5.66 4.53
CA TYR A 66 -1.31 4.55 3.58
C TYR A 66 0.12 4.00 3.54
N LEU A 67 1.13 4.87 3.41
CA LEU A 67 2.54 4.47 3.37
C LEU A 67 2.98 3.79 4.67
N ALA A 68 2.54 4.28 5.83
CA ALA A 68 2.87 3.72 7.13
C ALA A 68 2.37 2.28 7.30
N ASN A 69 1.18 1.98 6.77
CA ASN A 69 0.66 0.61 6.78
C ASN A 69 1.43 -0.27 5.78
N VAL A 70 1.48 0.17 4.51
CA VAL A 70 2.06 -0.64 3.44
C VAL A 70 3.55 -0.90 3.65
N LEU A 71 4.36 0.13 3.91
CA LEU A 71 5.80 -0.05 4.16
C LEU A 71 6.05 -0.84 5.45
N GLY A 72 5.14 -0.78 6.43
CA GLY A 72 5.22 -1.57 7.66
C GLY A 72 5.18 -3.06 7.35
N ASP A 73 4.16 -3.49 6.61
CA ASP A 73 4.00 -4.89 6.20
C ASP A 73 5.14 -5.36 5.31
N LEU A 74 5.52 -4.56 4.30
CA LEU A 74 6.62 -4.89 3.40
C LEU A 74 7.96 -5.01 4.13
N LYS A 75 8.20 -4.14 5.13
CA LYS A 75 9.39 -4.19 5.98
C LYS A 75 9.39 -5.45 6.83
N THR A 76 8.27 -5.83 7.44
CA THR A 76 8.15 -7.11 8.16
C THR A 76 8.43 -8.30 7.25
N TYR A 77 7.84 -8.34 6.05
CA TYR A 77 8.11 -9.42 5.10
C TYR A 77 9.58 -9.49 4.69
N TYR A 78 10.17 -8.36 4.32
CA TYR A 78 11.56 -8.27 3.88
C TYR A 78 12.55 -8.62 4.99
N LEU A 79 12.40 -8.02 6.17
CA LEU A 79 13.34 -8.19 7.28
C LEU A 79 13.17 -9.52 7.99
N ASP A 80 11.92 -9.88 8.33
CA ASP A 80 11.66 -10.96 9.30
C ASP A 80 11.40 -12.32 8.61
N TYR A 81 10.80 -12.34 7.41
CA TYR A 81 10.43 -13.59 6.74
C TYR A 81 11.32 -13.95 5.56
N PHE A 82 11.83 -12.95 4.85
CA PHE A 82 12.66 -13.13 3.65
C PHE A 82 14.15 -12.93 3.91
N ASP A 83 14.57 -12.71 5.16
CA ASP A 83 15.98 -12.65 5.55
C ASP A 83 16.77 -11.58 4.75
N LYS A 84 16.13 -10.43 4.47
CA LYS A 84 16.64 -9.35 3.59
C LYS A 84 16.96 -9.81 2.16
N ASN A 85 16.29 -10.84 1.66
CA ASN A 85 16.47 -11.33 0.30
C ASN A 85 15.46 -10.69 -0.66
N ILE A 86 15.91 -9.71 -1.44
CA ILE A 86 15.08 -9.00 -2.42
C ILE A 86 14.59 -9.89 -3.58
N GLU A 87 15.30 -10.96 -3.93
CA GLU A 87 14.84 -11.91 -4.97
C GLU A 87 13.63 -12.70 -4.47
N VAL A 88 13.66 -13.14 -3.21
CA VAL A 88 12.52 -13.81 -2.57
C VAL A 88 11.34 -12.85 -2.41
N PHE A 89 11.60 -11.60 -2.00
CA PHE A 89 10.60 -10.54 -1.95
C PHE A 89 9.94 -10.33 -3.32
N ASN A 90 10.73 -10.25 -4.39
CA ASN A 90 10.24 -10.06 -5.75
C ASN A 90 9.42 -11.25 -6.26
N TYR A 91 9.79 -12.49 -5.89
CA TYR A 91 8.98 -13.67 -6.20
C TYR A 91 7.56 -13.58 -5.62
N TYR A 92 7.39 -12.99 -4.44
CA TYR A 92 6.10 -12.86 -3.76
C TYR A 92 5.36 -11.54 -4.03
N SER A 93 5.90 -10.67 -4.88
CA SER A 93 5.37 -9.31 -5.08
C SER A 93 3.92 -9.26 -5.55
N GLU A 94 3.48 -10.21 -6.38
CA GLU A 94 2.09 -10.28 -6.83
C GLU A 94 1.12 -10.50 -5.66
N LEU A 95 1.46 -11.41 -4.73
CA LEU A 95 0.66 -11.64 -3.52
C LEU A 95 0.66 -10.43 -2.58
N MET A 96 1.81 -9.75 -2.42
CA MET A 96 1.89 -8.52 -1.62
C MET A 96 1.00 -7.42 -2.21
N LEU A 97 0.97 -7.27 -3.54
CA LEU A 97 0.08 -6.32 -4.22
C LEU A 97 -1.40 -6.62 -3.97
N TYR A 98 -1.81 -7.89 -3.97
CA TYR A 98 -3.18 -8.25 -3.59
C TYR A 98 -3.46 -7.99 -2.11
N SER A 99 -2.50 -8.22 -1.21
CA SER A 99 -2.67 -7.89 0.22
C SER A 99 -2.96 -6.39 0.39
N ILE A 100 -2.14 -5.54 -0.22
CA ILE A 100 -2.29 -4.08 -0.23
C ILE A 100 -3.67 -3.68 -0.80
N TYR A 101 -4.05 -4.24 -1.95
CA TYR A 101 -5.35 -3.95 -2.58
C TYR A 101 -6.52 -4.35 -1.67
N ILE A 102 -6.46 -5.53 -1.04
CA ILE A 102 -7.57 -6.06 -0.23
C ILE A 102 -7.73 -5.23 1.05
N GLU A 103 -6.63 -4.85 1.71
CA GLU A 103 -6.68 -3.99 2.90
C GLU A 103 -7.23 -2.60 2.58
N ASP A 104 -6.76 -1.98 1.48
CA ASP A 104 -7.28 -0.68 1.03
C ASP A 104 -8.77 -0.77 0.65
N TYR A 105 -9.16 -1.84 -0.05
CA TYR A 105 -10.56 -2.09 -0.39
C TYR A 105 -11.43 -2.30 0.84
N LYS A 106 -10.95 -3.08 1.83
CA LYS A 106 -11.65 -3.30 3.10
C LYS A 106 -11.85 -1.98 3.85
N SER A 107 -10.83 -1.12 3.90
CA SER A 107 -10.92 0.22 4.47
C SER A 107 -11.99 1.07 3.77
N HIS A 108 -11.99 1.08 2.43
CA HIS A 108 -13.01 1.78 1.64
C HIS A 108 -14.43 1.30 1.97
N LEU A 109 -14.67 0.00 1.98
CA LEU A 109 -15.99 -0.57 2.26
C LEU A 109 -16.48 -0.20 3.67
N ASN A 110 -15.57 -0.14 4.64
CA ASN A 110 -15.88 0.29 6.00
C ASN A 110 -16.30 1.77 6.04
N VAL A 111 -15.51 2.66 5.43
CA VAL A 111 -15.81 4.11 5.36
C VAL A 111 -17.14 4.39 4.65
N GLN A 112 -17.47 3.62 3.62
CA GLN A 112 -18.72 3.76 2.87
C GLN A 112 -19.93 3.06 3.52
N ASP A 113 -19.76 2.40 4.68
CA ASP A 113 -20.80 1.58 5.33
C ASP A 113 -21.39 0.50 4.40
N LEU A 114 -20.53 -0.06 3.53
CA LEU A 114 -20.86 -1.11 2.55
C LEU A 114 -20.41 -2.50 3.00
N ILE A 115 -19.56 -2.57 4.03
CA ILE A 115 -19.05 -3.82 4.57
C ILE A 115 -20.09 -4.49 5.49
N ASN A 116 -20.20 -5.81 5.41
CA ASN A 116 -20.96 -6.62 6.35
C ASN A 116 -20.08 -7.75 6.90
N ASP A 117 -20.54 -8.44 7.95
CA ASP A 117 -19.77 -9.49 8.63
C ASP A 117 -19.24 -10.57 7.68
N ASP A 118 -20.02 -10.98 6.68
CA ASP A 118 -19.61 -12.01 5.72
C ASP A 118 -18.51 -11.50 4.79
N ILE A 119 -18.65 -10.28 4.26
CA ILE A 119 -17.64 -9.64 3.40
C ILE A 119 -16.35 -9.41 4.19
N GLU A 120 -16.45 -8.82 5.39
CA GLU A 120 -15.29 -8.57 6.24
C GLU A 120 -14.53 -9.86 6.53
N LYS A 121 -15.24 -10.91 6.92
CA LYS A 121 -14.64 -12.21 7.19
C LYS A 121 -13.96 -12.77 5.95
N ASN A 122 -14.62 -12.75 4.79
CA ASN A 122 -14.07 -13.31 3.56
C ASN A 122 -12.79 -12.59 3.10
N LEU A 123 -12.77 -11.26 3.17
CA LEU A 123 -11.58 -10.47 2.84
C LEU A 123 -10.45 -10.70 3.84
N THR A 124 -10.78 -10.79 5.14
CA THR A 124 -9.81 -11.10 6.19
C THR A 124 -9.20 -12.50 6.02
N ASP A 125 -10.03 -13.51 5.69
CA ASP A 125 -9.56 -14.86 5.40
C ASP A 125 -8.66 -14.92 4.16
N LEU A 126 -8.87 -14.04 3.17
CA LEU A 126 -7.98 -13.90 2.02
C LEU A 126 -6.62 -13.34 2.42
N ILE A 127 -6.59 -12.27 3.24
CA ILE A 127 -5.34 -11.70 3.77
C ILE A 127 -4.57 -12.76 4.56
N TYR A 128 -5.24 -13.50 5.46
CA TYR A 128 -4.60 -14.60 6.20
C TYR A 128 -4.08 -15.73 5.29
N LYS A 129 -4.76 -16.03 4.18
CA LYS A 129 -4.25 -16.99 3.19
C LYS A 129 -2.97 -16.47 2.54
N ILE A 130 -2.95 -15.19 2.15
CA ILE A 130 -1.77 -14.53 1.57
C ILE A 130 -0.61 -14.55 2.57
N ASP A 131 -0.82 -14.05 3.79
CA ASP A 131 0.19 -14.07 4.86
C ASP A 131 0.71 -15.48 5.14
N GLY A 132 -0.19 -16.46 5.19
CA GLY A 132 0.17 -17.86 5.37
C GLY A 132 1.07 -18.40 4.26
N ILE A 133 0.99 -17.87 3.04
CA ILE A 133 1.92 -18.20 1.95
C ILE A 133 3.24 -17.46 2.14
N LEU A 134 3.20 -16.15 2.39
CA LEU A 134 4.37 -15.28 2.55
C LEU A 134 5.26 -15.74 3.72
N ILE A 135 4.69 -15.84 4.92
CA ILE A 135 5.41 -16.20 6.17
C ILE A 135 6.09 -17.57 6.05
N ASN A 136 5.37 -18.54 5.48
CA ASN A 136 5.88 -19.90 5.35
C ASN A 136 6.69 -20.11 4.07
N LYS A 137 6.88 -19.07 3.25
CA LYS A 137 7.58 -19.13 1.97
C LYS A 137 7.07 -20.29 1.09
N LYS A 138 5.75 -20.47 1.05
CA LYS A 138 5.12 -21.53 0.26
C LYS A 138 5.15 -21.17 -1.22
N PRO A 139 5.50 -22.09 -2.12
CA PRO A 139 5.35 -21.84 -3.54
C PRO A 139 3.88 -21.60 -3.87
N TYR A 140 3.63 -20.69 -4.80
CA TYR A 140 2.30 -20.44 -5.36
C TYR A 140 2.39 -20.43 -6.89
N ASP A 141 1.23 -20.52 -7.52
CA ASP A 141 1.10 -20.44 -8.95
C ASP A 141 -0.07 -19.52 -9.34
N LYS A 142 -0.27 -19.37 -10.64
CA LYS A 142 -1.32 -18.52 -11.19
C LYS A 142 -2.74 -18.91 -10.75
N SER A 143 -2.99 -20.17 -10.42
CA SER A 143 -4.30 -20.58 -9.91
C SER A 143 -4.60 -19.96 -8.55
N THR A 144 -3.57 -19.79 -7.72
CA THR A 144 -3.70 -19.10 -6.43
C THR A 144 -4.15 -17.65 -6.62
N ILE A 145 -3.60 -16.97 -7.63
CA ILE A 145 -3.96 -15.60 -7.98
C ILE A 145 -5.39 -15.52 -8.49
N THR A 146 -5.75 -16.36 -9.46
CA THR A 146 -7.12 -16.40 -10.00
C THR A 146 -8.17 -16.68 -8.91
N ASP A 147 -7.85 -17.54 -7.93
CA ASP A 147 -8.73 -17.78 -6.78
C ASP A 147 -8.90 -16.54 -5.89
N ILE A 148 -7.83 -15.76 -5.69
CA ILE A 148 -7.88 -14.50 -4.92
C ILE A 148 -8.76 -13.49 -5.66
N GLU A 149 -8.51 -13.28 -6.95
CA GLU A 149 -9.28 -12.35 -7.79
C GLU A 149 -10.77 -12.69 -7.83
N ALA A 150 -11.09 -13.97 -7.98
CA ALA A 150 -12.48 -14.44 -7.98
C ALA A 150 -13.16 -14.13 -6.65
N LYS A 151 -12.52 -14.45 -5.52
CA LYS A 151 -13.08 -14.20 -4.19
C LYS A 151 -13.23 -12.73 -3.87
N VAL A 152 -12.28 -11.88 -4.27
CA VAL A 152 -12.43 -10.42 -4.15
C VAL A 152 -13.66 -9.94 -4.92
N SER A 153 -13.82 -10.43 -6.16
CA SER A 153 -14.94 -10.06 -7.03
C SER A 153 -16.30 -10.54 -6.50
N GLU A 154 -16.36 -11.75 -5.91
CA GLU A 154 -17.56 -12.31 -5.28
C GLU A 154 -18.04 -11.47 -4.09
N ASN A 155 -17.14 -10.75 -3.42
CA ASN A 155 -17.43 -9.92 -2.27
C ASN A 155 -17.67 -8.44 -2.63
N LYS A 156 -17.87 -8.11 -3.92
CA LYS A 156 -18.10 -6.73 -4.37
C LYS A 156 -19.56 -6.30 -4.23
N PRO A 157 -19.87 -5.27 -3.41
CA PRO A 157 -21.22 -4.71 -3.33
C PRO A 157 -21.67 -4.07 -4.65
N GLN A 158 -22.99 -4.05 -4.92
CA GLN A 158 -23.53 -3.55 -6.19
C GLN A 158 -23.28 -2.05 -6.44
N ASN A 159 -23.18 -1.23 -5.39
CA ASN A 159 -23.00 0.22 -5.48
C ASN A 159 -21.56 0.66 -5.16
N ASP A 160 -20.61 -0.26 -5.20
CA ASP A 160 -19.19 0.02 -4.93
C ASP A 160 -18.55 0.85 -6.06
N ASN A 161 -17.94 1.98 -5.68
CA ASN A 161 -17.20 2.88 -6.57
C ASN A 161 -15.70 2.94 -6.23
N TYR A 162 -15.18 1.92 -5.53
CA TYR A 162 -13.81 1.86 -5.05
C TYR A 162 -12.78 2.26 -6.11
N LYS A 163 -11.88 3.15 -5.67
CA LYS A 163 -10.67 3.53 -6.37
C LYS A 163 -9.51 3.35 -5.40
N PRO A 164 -8.51 2.51 -5.73
CA PRO A 164 -7.37 2.33 -4.86
C PRO A 164 -6.63 3.64 -4.58
N VAL A 165 -6.11 3.81 -3.37
CA VAL A 165 -5.38 5.03 -2.96
C VAL A 165 -4.26 5.35 -3.94
N TYR A 166 -3.46 4.36 -4.34
CA TYR A 166 -2.37 4.57 -5.31
C TYR A 166 -2.86 5.10 -6.68
N ASN A 167 -4.07 4.75 -7.12
CA ASN A 167 -4.64 5.29 -8.35
C ASN A 167 -5.10 6.75 -8.17
N VAL A 168 -5.62 7.10 -7.00
CA VAL A 168 -5.98 8.49 -6.68
C VAL A 168 -4.72 9.36 -6.64
N PHE A 169 -3.66 8.89 -5.99
CA PHE A 169 -2.39 9.60 -5.90
C PHE A 169 -1.70 9.79 -7.25
N ARG A 170 -1.83 8.83 -8.17
CA ARG A 170 -1.39 9.02 -9.55
C ARG A 170 -2.07 10.21 -10.23
N LEU A 171 -3.39 10.37 -10.05
CA LEU A 171 -4.11 11.52 -10.61
C LEU A 171 -3.65 12.83 -9.96
N ILE A 172 -3.26 12.80 -8.68
CA ILE A 172 -2.70 13.97 -7.98
C ILE A 172 -1.31 14.31 -8.52
N VAL A 173 -0.47 13.32 -8.85
CA VAL A 173 0.82 13.54 -9.53
C VAL A 173 0.62 14.28 -10.85
N GLU A 174 -0.39 13.88 -11.64
CA GLU A 174 -0.76 14.54 -12.90
C GLU A 174 -1.23 15.99 -12.66
N GLU A 175 -2.12 16.23 -11.68
CA GLU A 175 -2.64 17.57 -11.38
C GLU A 175 -1.56 18.53 -10.82
N LEU A 176 -0.56 17.99 -10.09
CA LEU A 176 0.54 18.77 -9.51
C LEU A 176 1.74 18.93 -10.45
N ASP A 177 1.67 18.42 -11.69
CA ASP A 177 2.77 18.41 -12.68
C ASP A 177 4.07 17.78 -12.11
N LEU A 178 3.96 16.63 -11.44
CA LEU A 178 5.08 15.95 -10.76
C LEU A 178 5.67 14.76 -11.56
N GLU A 179 5.35 14.58 -12.83
CA GLU A 179 5.81 13.43 -13.65
C GLU A 179 7.34 13.23 -13.66
#